data_AF-A0AAW3KIW6-F1
#
_entry.id   AF-A0AAW3KIW6-F1
#
_cell.length_a   1.000
_cell.length_b   1.000
_cell.length_c   1.000
_cell.angle_alpha   90.00
_cell.angle_beta   90.00
_cell.angle_gamma   90.00
#
_symmetry.space_group_name_H-M   'P 1'
#
loop_
_entity.id
_entity.type
_entity.pdbx_description
1 polymer ?
#
loop_
_entity_poly.entity_id
_entity_poly.type
_entity_poly.pdbx_seq_one_letter_code
_entity_poly.pdbx_strand_id
1 'polypeptide(L)'
;MNNLGLLPLCLVALVLASYYGYRRYLKARALLQSWADANSYRILHAKRRLLMPLGMFFTTSRSQVVYHVAVYDNSLKRIRSGWVRLGAYCTGAMDGDAIEVRWEHEH
;
A
#
# COMPACT_ATOMS: atom_id res chain seq x y z
N MET A 1 -38.85 19.26 -0.11
CA MET A 1 -37.48 19.01 0.38
C MET A 1 -36.54 19.25 -0.77
N ASN A 2 -35.74 20.31 -0.71
CA ASN A 2 -35.05 20.84 -1.89
C ASN A 2 -33.74 20.08 -2.12
N ASN A 3 -33.67 19.30 -3.20
CA ASN A 3 -32.48 18.53 -3.58
C ASN A 3 -31.25 19.40 -3.94
N LEU A 4 -31.42 20.73 -4.03
CA LEU A 4 -30.35 21.69 -4.33
C LEU A 4 -29.25 21.75 -3.24
N GLY A 5 -29.59 21.50 -1.97
CA GLY A 5 -28.62 21.52 -0.87
C GLY A 5 -27.75 20.26 -0.78
N LEU A 6 -28.17 19.15 -1.41
CA LEU A 6 -27.45 17.88 -1.38
C LEU A 6 -26.29 17.84 -2.38
N LEU A 7 -26.42 18.50 -3.52
CA LEU A 7 -25.37 18.56 -4.55
C LEU A 7 -24.04 19.14 -4.06
N PRO A 8 -23.97 20.33 -3.42
CA PRO A 8 -22.71 20.85 -2.90
C PRO A 8 -22.13 19.96 -1.79
N LEU A 9 -22.98 19.34 -0.97
CA LEU A 9 -22.55 18.45 0.10
C LEU A 9 -21.94 17.16 -0.43
N CYS A 10 -22.53 16.58 -1.49
CA CYS A 10 -21.95 15.45 -2.22
C CYS A 10 -20.61 15.81 -2.88
N LEU A 11 -20.49 17.00 -3.47
CA LEU A 11 -19.23 17.47 -4.06
C LEU A 11 -18.14 17.63 -3.01
N VAL A 12 -18.45 18.24 -1.87
CA VAL A 12 -17.51 18.37 -0.74
C VAL A 12 -17.09 16.99 -0.22
N ALA A 13 -18.04 16.07 -0.05
CA ALA A 13 -17.74 14.71 0.38
C ALA A 13 -16.83 13.98 -0.62
N LEU A 14 -17.05 14.16 -1.92
CA LEU A 14 -16.23 13.55 -2.97
C LEU A 14 -14.82 14.14 -2.98
N VAL A 15 -14.67 15.46 -2.87
CA VAL A 15 -13.37 16.14 -2.76
C VAL A 15 -12.60 15.65 -1.53
N LEU A 16 -13.26 15.58 -0.37
CA LEU A 16 -12.66 15.06 0.85
C LEU A 16 -12.23 13.59 0.67
N ALA A 17 -13.10 12.73 0.14
CA ALA A 17 -12.78 11.32 -0.10
C ALA A 17 -11.57 11.15 -1.05
N SER A 18 -11.53 11.91 -2.14
CA SER A 18 -10.40 11.94 -3.07
C SER A 18 -9.12 12.44 -2.40
N TYR A 19 -9.19 13.50 -1.59
CA TYR A 19 -8.05 14.04 -0.86
C TYR A 19 -7.50 13.04 0.16
N TYR A 20 -8.37 12.42 0.97
CA TYR A 20 -7.97 11.38 1.92
C TYR A 20 -7.39 10.16 1.21
N GLY A 21 -7.98 9.73 0.10
CA GLY A 21 -7.47 8.65 -0.74
C GLY A 21 -6.08 8.94 -1.29
N TYR A 22 -5.86 10.16 -1.80
CA TYR A 22 -4.57 10.62 -2.32
C TYR A 22 -3.50 10.69 -1.23
N ARG A 23 -3.82 11.25 -0.06
CA ARG A 23 -2.92 11.29 1.10
C ARG A 23 -2.50 9.90 1.55
N ARG A 24 -3.44 8.95 1.58
CA ARG A 24 -3.15 7.54 1.90
C ARG A 24 -2.22 6.91 0.86
N TYR A 25 -2.44 7.19 -0.42
CA TYR A 25 -1.57 6.71 -1.50
C TYR A 25 -0.14 7.25 -1.37
N LEU A 26 0.02 8.55 -1.10
CA LEU A 26 1.35 9.16 -0.92
C LEU A 26 2.08 8.58 0.29
N LYS A 27 1.40 8.43 1.44
CA LYS A 27 2.03 7.83 2.62
C LYS A 27 2.46 6.38 2.38
N ALA A 28 1.61 5.57 1.73
CA ALA A 28 1.95 4.19 1.39
C ALA A 28 3.18 4.12 0.47
N ARG A 29 3.27 5.02 -0.52
CA ARG A 29 4.42 5.09 -1.42
C ARG A 29 5.69 5.54 -0.70
N ALA A 30 5.58 6.51 0.20
CA ALA A 30 6.70 6.97 1.01
C ALA A 30 7.24 5.86 1.93
N LEU A 31 6.36 5.09 2.58
CA LEU A 31 6.75 3.94 3.40
C LEU A 31 7.41 2.83 2.58
N LEU A 32 6.90 2.56 1.38
CA LEU A 32 7.49 1.57 0.50
C LEU A 32 8.89 2.00 0.05
N GLN A 33 9.06 3.28 -0.25
CA GLN A 33 10.36 3.84 -0.61
C GLN A 33 11.34 3.78 0.57
N SER A 34 10.92 4.21 1.77
CA SER A 34 11.79 4.16 2.96
C SER A 34 12.19 2.72 3.32
N TRP A 35 11.27 1.76 3.16
CA TRP A 35 11.59 0.34 3.33
C TRP A 35 12.64 -0.13 2.32
N ALA A 36 12.50 0.24 1.05
CA ALA A 36 13.47 -0.15 0.02
C ALA A 36 14.84 0.49 0.28
N ASP A 37 14.88 1.77 0.62
CA ASP A 37 16.11 2.50 0.93
C ASP A 37 16.81 1.89 2.16
N ALA A 38 16.06 1.56 3.22
CA ALA A 38 16.61 0.91 4.42
C ALA A 38 17.22 -0.48 4.15
N ASN A 39 16.73 -1.19 3.12
CA ASN A 39 17.21 -2.51 2.75
C ASN A 39 18.19 -2.49 1.55
N SER A 40 18.63 -1.31 1.10
CA SER A 40 19.46 -1.16 -0.11
C SER A 40 18.85 -1.78 -1.38
N TYR A 41 17.52 -1.80 -1.44
CA TYR A 41 16.75 -2.29 -2.57
C TYR A 41 16.41 -1.16 -3.52
N ARG A 42 16.52 -1.40 -4.82
CA ARG A 42 16.02 -0.48 -5.85
C ARG A 42 14.67 -0.97 -6.36
N ILE A 43 13.60 -0.23 -6.06
CA ILE A 43 12.26 -0.57 -6.57
C ILE A 43 12.25 -0.41 -8.10
N LEU A 44 12.10 -1.53 -8.81
CA LEU A 44 11.93 -1.54 -10.26
C LEU A 44 10.45 -1.34 -10.64
N HIS A 45 9.56 -1.99 -9.89
CA HIS A 45 8.13 -1.90 -10.13
C HIS A 45 7.36 -2.06 -8.82
N ALA A 46 6.39 -1.17 -8.58
CA ALA A 46 5.47 -1.28 -7.45
C ALA A 46 4.04 -1.24 -7.99
N LYS A 47 3.40 -2.41 -8.10
CA LYS A 47 2.02 -2.51 -8.59
C LYS A 47 1.09 -2.68 -7.40
N ARG A 48 0.21 -1.69 -7.20
CA ARG A 48 -0.90 -1.81 -6.26
C ARG A 48 -1.90 -2.81 -6.83
N ARG A 49 -1.94 -4.02 -6.29
CA ARG A 49 -2.97 -5.01 -6.64
C ARG A 49 -4.09 -4.92 -5.61
N LEU A 50 -5.31 -4.69 -6.10
CA LEU A 50 -6.53 -4.84 -5.28
C LEU A 50 -6.84 -6.32 -4.98
N LEU A 51 -6.33 -7.22 -5.82
CA LEU A 51 -6.51 -8.67 -5.70
C LEU A 51 -5.21 -9.31 -5.18
N MET A 52 -5.24 -9.73 -3.92
CA MET A 52 -4.19 -10.52 -3.26
C MET A 52 -4.23 -11.99 -3.72
N PRO A 53 -3.13 -12.75 -3.63
CA PRO A 53 -3.17 -14.21 -3.75
C PRO A 53 -4.08 -14.79 -2.66
N LEU A 54 -4.91 -15.80 -3.00
CA LEU A 54 -5.90 -16.37 -2.07
C LEU A 54 -5.30 -16.79 -0.72
N GLY A 55 -4.09 -17.36 -0.70
CA GLY A 55 -3.42 -17.78 0.53
C GLY A 55 -3.05 -16.65 1.50
N MET A 56 -2.99 -15.41 1.00
CA MET A 56 -2.76 -14.22 1.82
C MET A 56 -4.08 -13.56 2.26
N PHE A 57 -5.15 -13.78 1.49
CA PHE A 57 -6.50 -13.26 1.77
C PHE A 57 -7.07 -13.77 3.10
N PHE A 58 -6.76 -15.03 3.47
CA PHE A 58 -7.22 -15.64 4.72
C PHE A 58 -6.48 -15.14 5.97
N THR A 59 -5.30 -14.55 5.84
CA THR A 59 -4.49 -14.06 6.97
C THR A 59 -4.52 -12.53 7.12
N THR A 60 -5.31 -11.84 6.30
CA THR A 60 -5.38 -10.38 6.26
C THR A 60 -6.65 -9.82 6.89
N SER A 61 -6.47 -8.79 7.73
CA SER A 61 -7.57 -7.94 8.20
C SER A 61 -8.04 -7.03 7.07
N ARG A 62 -9.36 -6.74 7.04
CA ARG A 62 -10.09 -5.94 6.03
C ARG A 62 -9.48 -4.56 5.69
N SER A 63 -8.53 -4.05 6.48
CA SER A 63 -7.92 -2.72 6.35
C SER A 63 -6.45 -2.71 5.88
N GLN A 64 -5.88 -3.87 5.53
CA GLN A 64 -4.48 -3.97 5.08
C GLN A 64 -4.33 -3.73 3.57
N VAL A 65 -3.25 -3.05 3.17
CA VAL A 65 -2.96 -2.76 1.75
C VAL A 65 -1.73 -3.53 1.30
N VAL A 66 -1.79 -4.05 0.08
CA VAL A 66 -0.84 -5.03 -0.42
C VAL A 66 -0.25 -4.53 -1.72
N TYR A 67 1.07 -4.55 -1.78
CA TYR A 67 1.81 -4.17 -2.97
C TYR A 67 2.61 -5.37 -3.45
N HIS A 68 2.47 -5.68 -4.74
CA HIS A 68 3.41 -6.56 -5.40
C HIS A 68 4.57 -5.69 -5.88
N VAL A 69 5.76 -5.97 -5.36
CA VAL A 69 6.97 -5.23 -5.70
C VAL A 69 7.98 -6.13 -6.38
N ALA A 70 8.61 -5.59 -7.42
CA ALA A 70 9.84 -6.10 -7.97
C ALA A 70 10.95 -5.15 -7.54
N VAL A 71 11.90 -5.67 -6.78
CA VAL A 71 13.06 -4.92 -6.32
C VAL A 71 14.33 -5.52 -6.91
N TYR A 72 15.30 -4.67 -7.22
CA TYR A 72 16.65 -5.08 -7.52
C TYR A 72 17.46 -5.01 -6.23
N ASP A 73 17.93 -6.17 -5.78
CA ASP A 73 18.83 -6.29 -4.65
C ASP A 73 20.25 -5.97 -5.12
N ASN A 74 20.79 -4.85 -4.65
CA ASN A 74 22.13 -4.41 -5.04
C ASN A 74 23.24 -5.24 -4.38
N SER A 75 22.95 -5.87 -3.23
CA SER A 75 23.87 -6.75 -2.51
C SER A 75 24.02 -8.08 -3.26
N LEU A 76 22.89 -8.69 -3.62
CA LEU A 76 22.86 -9.99 -4.33
C LEU A 76 22.94 -9.85 -5.86
N LYS A 77 22.90 -8.62 -6.39
CA LYS A 77 22.83 -8.29 -7.82
C LYS A 77 21.73 -9.06 -8.57
N ARG A 78 20.58 -9.29 -7.91
CA ARG A 78 19.46 -10.08 -8.45
C ARG A 78 18.14 -9.32 -8.33
N ILE A 79 17.22 -9.60 -9.25
CA ILE A 79 15.85 -9.12 -9.17
C ILE A 79 15.07 -10.07 -8.27
N ARG A 80 14.40 -9.53 -7.25
CA ARG A 80 13.50 -10.26 -6.36
C ARG A 80 12.09 -9.73 -6.52
N SER A 81 11.13 -10.62 -6.73
CA SER A 81 9.71 -10.31 -6.64
C SER A 81 9.17 -10.74 -5.28
N GLY A 82 8.36 -9.87 -4.67
CA GLY A 82 7.78 -10.11 -3.37
C GLY A 82 6.49 -9.35 -3.15
N TRP A 83 5.72 -9.87 -2.21
CA TRP A 83 4.51 -9.25 -1.71
C TRP A 83 4.86 -8.47 -0.45
N VAL A 84 4.67 -7.16 -0.50
CA VAL A 84 4.83 -6.26 0.64
C VAL A 84 3.45 -5.92 1.18
N ARG A 85 3.22 -6.30 2.43
CA ARG A 85 2.04 -5.94 3.20
C ARG A 85 2.36 -4.69 4.00
N LEU A 86 1.63 -3.62 3.72
CA LEU A 86 1.63 -2.43 4.56
C LEU A 86 0.49 -2.60 5.59
N GLY A 87 0.86 -2.57 6.88
CA GLY A 87 -0.03 -2.77 8.02
C GLY A 87 -1.32 -1.94 7.99
N ALA A 88 -2.29 -2.38 8.80
CA ALA A 88 -3.64 -1.81 8.85
C ALA A 88 -3.63 -0.35 9.33
N TYR A 89 -4.41 0.50 8.67
CA TYR A 89 -4.70 1.87 9.10
C TYR A 89 -5.73 1.89 10.25
N CYS A 90 -5.49 1.12 11.31
CA CYS A 90 -6.32 1.17 12.50
C CYS A 90 -5.75 2.27 13.40
N THR A 91 -6.49 3.37 13.58
CA THR A 91 -6.21 4.50 14.51
C THR A 91 -5.29 5.64 14.07
N GLY A 92 -5.17 5.94 12.76
CA GLY A 92 -4.61 7.23 12.32
C GLY A 92 -3.09 7.38 12.42
N ALA A 93 -2.42 6.48 13.15
CA ALA A 93 -1.00 6.22 13.03
C ALA A 93 -0.78 5.14 11.96
N MET A 94 0.12 5.40 11.03
CA MET A 94 0.59 4.41 10.09
C MET A 94 1.81 3.81 10.77
N ASP A 95 1.64 2.72 11.53
CA ASP A 95 2.77 2.04 12.16
C ASP A 95 3.68 1.52 11.04
N GLY A 96 4.82 2.20 10.87
CA GLY A 96 5.87 1.85 9.93
C GLY A 96 6.52 0.50 10.23
N ASP A 97 6.24 -0.08 11.41
CA ASP A 97 6.80 -1.35 11.89
C ASP A 97 6.06 -2.60 11.41
N ALA A 98 4.87 -2.48 10.83
CA ALA A 98 4.10 -3.61 10.32
C ALA A 98 4.30 -3.82 8.81
N ILE A 99 5.55 -3.76 8.33
CA ILE A 99 5.90 -4.10 6.94
C ILE A 99 6.28 -5.57 6.89
N GLU A 100 5.34 -6.41 6.47
CA GLU A 100 5.62 -7.83 6.23
C GLU A 100 5.92 -8.07 4.76
N VAL A 101 7.06 -8.71 4.48
CA VAL A 101 7.50 -9.01 3.12
C VAL A 101 7.53 -10.52 2.94
N ARG A 102 6.88 -10.99 1.87
CA ARG A 102 6.89 -12.39 1.44
C ARG A 102 7.47 -12.50 0.05
N TRP A 103 8.66 -13.08 -0.06
CA TRP A 103 9.33 -13.30 -1.33
C TRP A 103 8.74 -14.53 -2.04
N GLU A 104 8.63 -14.46 -3.37
CA GLU A 104 8.01 -15.54 -4.17
C GLU A 104 9.00 -16.64 -4.55
N HIS A 105 10.31 -16.45 -4.33
CA HIS A 105 11.37 -17.35 -4.80
C HIS A 105 12.22 -17.95 -3.68
N GLU A 106 11.68 -18.08 -2.46
CA GLU A 106 12.33 -18.78 -1.33
C GLU A 106 11.71 -20.17 -1.10
N HIS A 107 11.76 -21.03 -2.13
CA HIS A 107 11.42 -22.45 -2.03
C HIS A 107 12.69 -23.32 -2.05
#